data_AF-A0A8H6E501-F1
#
_entry.id   AF-A0A8H6E501-F1
#
_cell.length_a   1.000
_cell.length_b   1.000
_cell.length_c   1.000
_cell.angle_alpha   90.00
_cell.angle_beta   90.00
_cell.angle_gamma   90.00
#
_symmetry.space_group_name_H-M   'P 1'
#
loop_
_entity.id
_entity.type
_entity.pdbx_description
1 polymer ?
#
loop_
_entity_poly.entity_id
_entity_poly.type
_entity_poly.pdbx_seq_one_letter_code
_entity_poly.pdbx_strand_id
1 'polypeptide(L)'
;MTPLTTHLKTLNPKTYLSATTSPFLAAAGNGHLPKHTLSLWLSQDRLYAQSYIRFIGLLLAKTHLPHTPSPQKTLQQKIVTTLIDALVNIQRELDFFEEVAGEYGLDLAVKGNGEGERFGPNPITQAYIDMFMSVGSAG
;
A
#
# COMPACT_ATOMS: atom_id res chain seq x y z
N MET A 1 -30.22 0.79 -8.07
CA MET A 1 -29.14 -0.16 -7.71
C MET A 1 -28.08 0.58 -6.94
N THR A 2 -27.69 0.10 -5.75
CA THR A 2 -26.57 0.68 -4.99
C THR A 2 -25.25 0.25 -5.63
N PRO A 3 -24.30 1.17 -5.89
CA PRO A 3 -22.97 0.79 -6.39
C PRO A 3 -22.28 -0.23 -5.48
N LEU A 4 -21.56 -1.18 -6.06
CA LEU A 4 -20.89 -2.26 -5.31
C LEU A 4 -19.99 -1.70 -4.20
N THR A 5 -19.21 -0.65 -4.48
CA THR A 5 -18.32 0.00 -3.50
C THR A 5 -19.08 0.57 -2.30
N THR A 6 -20.26 1.15 -2.52
CA THR A 6 -21.13 1.63 -1.44
C THR A 6 -21.66 0.47 -0.61
N HIS A 7 -22.05 -0.63 -1.25
CA HIS A 7 -22.53 -1.81 -0.54
C HIS A 7 -21.43 -2.47 0.32
N LEU A 8 -20.20 -2.61 -0.21
CA LEU A 8 -19.09 -3.22 0.53
C LEU A 8 -18.79 -2.49 1.86
N LYS A 9 -18.93 -1.16 1.89
CA LYS A 9 -18.76 -0.37 3.12
C LYS A 9 -19.79 -0.71 4.21
N THR A 10 -20.98 -1.19 3.82
CA THR A 10 -22.03 -1.59 4.76
C THR A 10 -21.80 -2.96 5.40
N LEU A 11 -20.91 -3.79 4.84
CA LEU A 11 -20.68 -5.15 5.33
C LEU A 11 -19.89 -5.17 6.65
N ASN A 12 -18.96 -4.22 6.85
CA ASN A 12 -18.08 -4.19 8.01
C ASN A 12 -17.95 -2.77 8.60
N PRO A 13 -19.06 -2.15 9.04
CA PRO A 13 -19.07 -0.73 9.40
C PRO A 13 -18.16 -0.40 10.58
N LYS A 14 -18.05 -1.30 11.57
CA LYS A 14 -17.17 -1.12 12.74
C LYS A 14 -15.70 -1.14 12.35
N THR A 15 -15.28 -2.15 11.58
CA THR A 15 -13.89 -2.31 11.12
C THR A 15 -13.48 -1.16 10.21
N TYR A 16 -14.38 -0.75 9.30
CA TYR A 16 -14.16 0.41 8.44
C TYR A 16 -13.92 1.69 9.27
N LEU A 17 -14.79 1.96 10.24
CA LEU A 17 -14.64 3.12 11.12
C LEU A 17 -13.29 3.08 11.85
N SER A 18 -12.97 1.98 12.53
CA SER A 18 -11.72 1.84 13.29
C SER A 18 -10.47 1.98 12.42
N ALA A 19 -10.50 1.51 11.16
CA ALA A 19 -9.39 1.64 10.24
C ALA A 19 -9.16 3.10 9.79
N THR A 20 -10.22 3.90 9.75
CA THR A 20 -10.18 5.30 9.27
C THR A 20 -10.14 6.36 10.38
N THR A 21 -10.33 5.99 11.64
CA THR A 21 -10.36 6.93 12.78
C THR A 21 -9.43 6.48 13.92
N SER A 22 -8.29 5.90 13.59
CA SER A 22 -7.35 5.41 14.60
C SER A 22 -6.70 6.57 15.37
N PRO A 23 -6.26 6.35 16.63
CA PRO A 23 -5.52 7.35 17.39
C PRO A 23 -4.27 7.86 16.68
N PHE A 24 -3.61 7.00 15.89
CA PHE A 24 -2.48 7.38 15.06
C PHE A 24 -2.86 8.46 14.03
N LEU A 25 -3.96 8.25 13.29
CA LEU A 25 -4.44 9.22 12.29
C LEU A 25 -4.85 10.55 12.94
N ALA A 26 -5.49 10.49 14.11
CA ALA A 26 -5.83 11.68 14.87
C ALA A 26 -4.58 12.45 15.34
N ALA A 27 -3.57 11.76 15.85
CA ALA A 27 -2.30 12.37 16.24
C ALA A 27 -1.55 12.97 15.03
N ALA A 28 -1.57 12.27 13.89
CA ALA A 28 -0.97 12.74 12.64
C ALA A 28 -1.63 14.04 12.17
N GLY A 29 -2.97 14.06 12.10
CA GLY A 29 -3.73 15.22 11.65
C GLY A 29 -3.58 16.46 12.53
N ASN A 30 -3.24 16.28 13.81
CA ASN A 30 -2.97 17.38 14.74
C ASN A 30 -1.47 17.72 14.85
N GLY A 31 -0.58 17.04 14.13
CA GLY A 31 0.86 17.27 14.22
C GLY A 31 1.49 16.83 15.55
N HIS A 32 0.86 15.91 16.27
CA HIS A 32 1.30 15.45 17.60
C HIS A 32 2.06 14.11 17.56
N LEU A 33 2.37 13.57 16.38
CA LEU A 33 3.10 12.31 16.29
C LEU A 33 4.56 12.48 16.73
N PRO A 34 5.04 11.70 17.72
CA PRO A 34 6.45 11.68 18.06
C PRO A 34 7.29 11.21 16.87
N LYS A 35 8.45 11.83 16.68
CA LYS A 35 9.38 11.50 15.59
C LYS A 35 9.69 10.01 15.50
N HIS A 36 9.96 9.36 16.63
CA HIS A 36 10.21 7.92 16.70
C HIS A 36 9.03 7.09 16.20
N THR A 37 7.80 7.43 16.61
CA THR A 37 6.58 6.75 16.15
C THR A 37 6.37 6.93 14.65
N LEU A 38 6.64 8.12 14.12
CA LEU A 38 6.56 8.38 12.69
C LEU A 38 7.61 7.57 11.91
N SER A 39 8.87 7.54 12.37
CA SER A 39 9.94 6.72 11.79
C SER A 39 9.58 5.23 11.78
N LEU A 40 9.04 4.70 12.89
CA LEU A 40 8.57 3.32 12.99
C LEU A 40 7.48 3.02 11.95
N TRP A 41 6.48 3.90 11.85
CA TRP A 41 5.39 3.73 10.90
C TRP A 41 5.90 3.79 9.45
N LEU A 42 6.69 4.81 9.09
CA LEU A 42 7.27 4.96 7.74
C LEU A 42 8.15 3.77 7.36
N SER A 43 8.96 3.26 8.29
CA SER A 43 9.80 2.09 8.06
C SER A 43 8.97 0.88 7.61
N GLN A 44 7.79 0.68 8.21
CA GLN A 44 6.87 -0.41 7.87
C GLN A 44 6.04 -0.10 6.62
N ASP A 45 5.56 1.13 6.48
CA ASP A 45 4.77 1.58 5.33
C ASP A 45 5.59 1.51 4.02
N ARG A 46 6.90 1.79 4.09
CA ARG A 46 7.82 1.60 2.96
C ARG A 46 7.91 0.14 2.52
N LEU A 47 8.03 -0.81 3.45
CA LEU A 47 8.05 -2.25 3.12
C LEU A 47 6.71 -2.72 2.55
N TYR A 48 5.61 -2.19 3.08
CA TYR A 48 4.27 -2.41 2.55
C TYR A 48 4.13 -1.85 1.12
N ALA A 49 4.54 -0.62 0.85
CA ALA A 49 4.54 0.00 -0.48
C ALA A 49 5.41 -0.76 -1.50
N GLN A 50 6.57 -1.26 -1.07
CA GLN A 50 7.40 -2.13 -1.93
C GLN A 50 6.66 -3.41 -2.35
N SER A 51 5.84 -3.98 -1.47
CA SER A 51 5.05 -5.17 -1.78
C SER A 51 3.91 -4.91 -2.78
N TYR A 52 3.40 -3.67 -2.86
CA TYR A 52 2.44 -3.27 -3.90
C TYR A 52 2.99 -3.41 -5.31
N ILE A 53 4.28 -3.11 -5.51
CA ILE A 53 4.93 -3.23 -6.82
C ILE A 53 4.80 -4.67 -7.33
N ARG A 54 5.13 -5.64 -6.47
CA ARG A 54 5.02 -7.07 -6.78
C ARG A 54 3.56 -7.47 -7.04
N PHE A 55 2.64 -7.01 -6.18
CA PHE A 55 1.22 -7.31 -6.31
C PHE A 55 0.63 -6.82 -7.64
N ILE A 56 0.86 -5.54 -7.97
CA ILE A 56 0.37 -4.96 -9.22
C ILE A 56 1.01 -5.66 -10.43
N GLY A 57 2.30 -6.02 -10.36
CA GLY A 57 2.94 -6.83 -11.40
C GLY A 57 2.22 -8.16 -11.65
N LEU A 58 1.76 -8.84 -10.60
CA LEU A 58 0.98 -10.07 -10.72
C LEU A 58 -0.42 -9.82 -11.31
N LEU A 59 -1.08 -8.71 -10.99
CA LEU A 59 -2.36 -8.33 -11.60
C LEU A 59 -2.22 -8.00 -13.10
N LEU A 60 -1.15 -7.30 -13.47
CA LEU A 60 -0.82 -7.02 -14.86
C LEU A 60 -0.59 -8.31 -15.65
N ALA A 61 0.16 -9.26 -15.09
CA ALA A 61 0.42 -10.56 -15.72
C ALA A 61 -0.88 -11.35 -16.02
N LYS A 62 -1.94 -11.14 -15.24
CA LYS A 62 -3.26 -11.77 -15.42
C LYS A 62 -4.18 -11.01 -16.38
N THR A 63 -3.83 -9.79 -16.78
CA THR A 63 -4.70 -8.95 -17.59
C THR A 63 -4.44 -9.19 -19.08
N HIS A 64 -5.37 -9.87 -19.75
CA HIS A 64 -5.26 -10.17 -21.18
C HIS A 64 -5.74 -9.00 -22.04
N LEU A 65 -4.82 -8.40 -22.81
CA LEU A 65 -5.17 -7.38 -23.78
C LEU A 65 -5.80 -7.98 -25.04
N PRO A 66 -6.72 -7.27 -25.70
CA PRO A 66 -7.31 -7.74 -26.96
C PRO A 66 -6.25 -7.80 -28.06
N HIS A 67 -6.31 -8.85 -28.90
CA HIS A 67 -5.43 -9.01 -30.06
C HIS A 67 -5.83 -8.12 -31.23
N THR A 68 -7.12 -7.80 -31.36
CA THR A 68 -7.65 -6.99 -32.45
C THR A 68 -7.73 -5.52 -32.03
N PRO A 69 -7.28 -4.59 -32.89
CA PRO A 69 -7.46 -3.16 -32.65
C PRO A 69 -8.94 -2.81 -32.54
N SER A 70 -9.28 -1.97 -31.56
CA SER A 70 -10.62 -1.41 -31.36
C SER A 70 -10.52 0.11 -31.29
N PRO A 71 -11.45 0.86 -31.92
CA PRO A 71 -11.47 2.32 -31.84
C PRO A 71 -11.77 2.83 -30.42
N GLN A 72 -12.38 2.00 -29.56
CA GLN A 72 -12.60 2.33 -28.14
C GLN A 72 -11.68 1.49 -27.25
N LYS A 73 -11.17 2.13 -26.18
CA LYS A 73 -10.41 1.43 -25.14
C LYS A 73 -11.28 0.38 -24.44
N THR A 74 -10.85 -0.87 -24.48
CA THR A 74 -11.48 -1.97 -23.75
C THR A 74 -11.31 -1.81 -22.25
N LEU A 75 -12.11 -2.54 -21.47
CA LEU A 75 -11.96 -2.58 -20.01
C LEU A 75 -10.54 -3.02 -19.61
N GLN A 76 -9.99 -4.04 -20.28
CA GLN A 76 -8.65 -4.56 -20.00
C GLN A 76 -7.58 -3.51 -20.26
N GLN A 77 -7.69 -2.72 -21.33
CA GLN A 77 -6.78 -1.61 -21.59
C GLN A 77 -6.88 -0.51 -20.51
N LYS A 78 -8.09 -0.23 -20.02
CA LYS A 78 -8.29 0.72 -18.91
C LYS A 78 -7.67 0.18 -17.61
N ILE A 79 -7.87 -1.10 -17.31
CA ILE A 79 -7.26 -1.78 -16.14
C ILE A 79 -5.73 -1.69 -16.23
N VAL A 80 -5.13 -2.06 -17.36
CA VAL A 80 -3.67 -1.97 -17.55
C VAL A 80 -3.18 -0.54 -17.37
N THR A 81 -3.86 0.45 -17.95
CA THR A 81 -3.51 1.88 -17.78
C THR A 81 -3.50 2.25 -16.29
N THR A 82 -4.58 1.95 -15.57
CA THR A 82 -4.70 2.25 -14.14
C THR A 82 -3.64 1.54 -13.29
N LEU A 83 -3.32 0.29 -13.59
CA LEU A 83 -2.28 -0.47 -12.89
C LEU A 83 -0.88 0.09 -13.15
N ILE A 84 -0.58 0.52 -14.38
CA ILE A 84 0.68 1.19 -14.72
C ILE A 84 0.79 2.54 -14.01
N ASP A 85 -0.27 3.35 -14.03
CA ASP A 85 -0.30 4.64 -13.33
C ASP A 85 -0.06 4.44 -11.82
N ALA A 86 -0.64 3.39 -11.23
CA ALA A 86 -0.39 3.03 -9.83
C ALA A 86 1.08 2.66 -9.57
N LEU A 87 1.74 1.90 -10.45
CA LEU A 87 3.17 1.59 -10.32
C LEU A 87 4.06 2.83 -10.41
N VAL A 88 3.73 3.77 -11.29
CA VAL A 88 4.44 5.05 -11.39
C VAL A 88 4.24 5.87 -10.12
N ASN A 89 3.03 5.85 -9.54
CA ASN A 89 2.76 6.55 -8.29
C ASN A 89 3.55 5.97 -7.12
N ILE A 90 3.55 4.64 -6.93
CA ILE A 90 4.27 4.01 -5.82
C ILE A 90 5.78 4.23 -5.92
N GLN A 91 6.38 4.23 -7.11
CA GLN A 91 7.80 4.56 -7.26
C GLN A 91 8.10 5.99 -6.78
N ARG A 92 7.29 6.96 -7.22
CA ARG A 92 7.43 8.36 -6.76
C ARG A 92 7.21 8.50 -5.26
N GLU A 93 6.30 7.73 -4.68
CA GLU A 93 6.03 7.72 -3.24
C GLU A 93 7.21 7.16 -2.43
N LEU A 94 7.88 6.13 -2.94
CA LEU A 94 9.10 5.60 -2.32
C LEU A 94 10.24 6.61 -2.35
N ASP A 95 10.44 7.32 -3.46
CA ASP A 95 11.44 8.41 -3.56
C ASP A 95 11.10 9.54 -2.58
N PHE A 96 9.82 9.94 -2.52
CA PHE A 96 9.32 10.92 -1.57
C PHE A 96 9.60 10.53 -0.11
N PHE A 97 9.46 9.24 0.24
CA PHE A 97 9.79 8.78 1.60
C PHE A 97 11.27 9.01 1.94
N GLU A 98 12.18 8.68 1.02
CA GLU A 98 13.63 8.87 1.23
C GLU A 98 13.99 10.35 1.37
N GLU A 99 13.44 11.21 0.50
CA GLU A 99 13.67 12.65 0.53
C GLU A 99 13.19 13.28 1.84
N VAL A 100 11.94 13.01 2.23
CA VAL A 100 11.35 13.53 3.48
C VAL A 100 12.07 12.96 4.69
N ALA A 101 12.45 11.69 4.68
CA ALA A 101 13.22 11.12 5.78
C ALA A 101 14.58 11.81 5.94
N GLY A 102 15.25 12.13 4.84
CA GLY A 102 16.48 12.91 4.85
C GLY A 102 16.28 14.32 5.41
N GLU A 103 15.26 15.05 4.93
CA GLU A 103 14.96 16.42 5.35
C GLU A 103 14.65 16.52 6.85
N TYR A 104 13.82 15.61 7.36
CA TYR A 104 13.36 15.64 8.75
C TYR A 104 14.19 14.75 9.67
N GLY A 105 15.21 14.05 9.17
CA GLY A 105 16.06 13.11 9.92
C GLY A 105 15.28 11.94 10.52
N LEU A 106 14.36 11.36 9.75
CA LEU A 106 13.60 10.16 10.10
C LEU A 106 14.42 8.92 9.72
N ASP A 107 14.33 7.88 10.55
CA ASP A 107 14.96 6.59 10.25
C ASP A 107 13.94 5.71 9.52
N LEU A 108 14.29 5.24 8.33
CA LEU A 108 13.46 4.34 7.51
C LEU A 108 13.80 2.85 7.70
N ALA A 109 14.75 2.55 8.60
CA ALA A 109 15.20 1.21 8.93
C ALA A 109 15.10 0.94 10.44
N VAL A 110 14.05 1.46 11.09
CA VAL A 110 13.87 1.27 12.53
C VAL A 110 13.69 -0.22 12.83
N LYS A 111 14.58 -0.75 13.67
CA LYS A 111 14.55 -2.14 14.15
C LYS A 111 13.48 -2.26 15.24
N GLY A 112 12.95 -3.47 15.41
CA GLY A 112 12.09 -3.72 16.56
C GLY A 112 12.87 -3.67 17.88
N ASN A 113 12.15 -3.83 18.99
CA ASN A 113 12.67 -3.60 20.33
C ASN A 113 13.45 -4.80 20.91
N GLY A 114 13.63 -5.89 20.17
CA GLY A 114 14.33 -7.10 20.62
C GLY A 114 15.84 -7.07 20.38
N GLU A 115 16.63 -7.59 21.34
CA GLU A 115 18.07 -7.77 21.14
C GLU A 115 18.36 -8.68 19.93
N GLY A 116 19.15 -8.19 18.98
CA GLY A 116 19.49 -8.92 17.75
C GLY A 116 18.46 -8.81 16.63
N GLU A 117 17.37 -8.05 16.79
CA GLU A 117 16.38 -7.86 15.73
C GLU A 117 16.99 -7.10 14.53
N ARG A 118 16.76 -7.68 13.34
CA ARG A 118 17.13 -7.06 12.06
C ARG A 118 15.95 -6.24 11.55
N PHE A 119 16.25 -5.19 10.80
CA PHE A 119 15.20 -4.44 10.11
C PHE A 119 14.44 -5.37 9.15
N GLY A 120 13.12 -5.27 9.16
CA GLY A 120 12.22 -6.10 8.37
C GLY A 120 10.75 -5.83 8.66
N PRO A 121 9.84 -6.50 7.93
CA PRO A 121 8.42 -6.37 8.17
C PRO A 121 8.07 -6.98 9.53
N ASN A 122 7.34 -6.23 10.35
CA ASN A 122 6.74 -6.77 11.56
C ASN A 122 5.62 -7.79 11.18
N PRO A 123 5.07 -8.56 12.15
CA PRO A 123 4.07 -9.59 11.84
C PRO A 123 2.82 -9.07 11.11
N ILE A 124 2.40 -7.83 11.37
CA ILE A 124 1.24 -7.21 10.72
C ILE A 124 1.56 -6.82 9.27
N THR A 125 2.71 -6.17 9.05
CA THR A 125 3.20 -5.84 7.71
C THR A 125 3.41 -7.10 6.89
N GLN A 126 3.98 -8.15 7.50
CA GLN A 126 4.17 -9.44 6.84
C GLN A 126 2.83 -10.06 6.44
N ALA A 127 1.81 -10.03 7.30
CA ALA A 127 0.49 -10.55 6.96
C ALA A 127 -0.16 -9.82 5.77
N TYR A 128 0.05 -8.51 5.63
CA TYR A 128 -0.38 -7.76 4.44
C TYR A 128 0.39 -8.19 3.19
N ILE A 129 1.71 -8.34 3.29
CA ILE A 129 2.56 -8.83 2.19
C ILE A 129 2.08 -10.20 1.74
N ASP A 130 1.84 -11.12 2.67
CA ASP A 130 1.38 -12.48 2.38
C ASP A 130 0.00 -12.48 1.73
N MET A 131 -0.92 -11.63 2.21
CA MET A 131 -2.23 -11.44 1.57
C MET A 131 -2.09 -10.99 0.12
N PHE A 132 -1.23 -10.00 -0.16
CA PHE A 132 -0.99 -9.53 -1.53
C PHE A 132 -0.40 -10.62 -2.42
N MET A 133 0.57 -11.38 -1.90
CA MET A 133 1.19 -12.46 -2.68
C MET A 133 0.19 -13.58 -2.94
N SER A 134 -0.65 -13.92 -1.97
CA SER A 134 -1.71 -14.92 -2.12
C SER A 134 -2.73 -14.50 -3.18
N VAL A 135 -3.32 -13.30 -3.07
CA VAL A 135 -4.33 -12.80 -4.02
C VAL A 135 -3.73 -12.56 -5.42
N GLY A 136 -2.48 -12.11 -5.47
CA GLY A 136 -1.74 -11.86 -6.71
C GLY A 136 -1.32 -13.15 -7.42
N SER A 137 -0.95 -14.20 -6.69
CA SER A 137 -0.45 -15.45 -7.26
C SER A 137 -1.45 -16.15 -8.17
N ALA A 138 -0.95 -16.90 -9.16
CA ALA A 138 -1.82 -17.75 -9.98
C ALA A 138 -2.40 -18.87 -9.09
N GLY A 139 -3.72 -19.03 -9.14
CA GLY A 139 -4.34 -20.32 -8.82
C GLY A 139 -4.15 -21.28 -9.98
#